data_AF-A0A6F9DFE4-F1
#
_entry.id   AF-A0A6F9DFE4-F1
#
_cell.length_a   1.000
_cell.length_b   1.000
_cell.length_c   1.000
_cell.angle_alpha   90.00
_cell.angle_beta   90.00
_cell.angle_gamma   90.00
#
_symmetry.space_group_name_H-M   'P 1'
#
loop_
_entity.id
_entity.type
_entity.pdbx_description
1 polymer ?
#
loop_
_entity_poly.entity_id
_entity_poly.type
_entity_poly.pdbx_seq_one_letter_code
_entity_poly.pdbx_strand_id
1 'polypeptide(L)'
;MVEVERKYSNSCYSIMKAFTDKTPVVEVKEVTSCSPKHQCLTVKTVADAQVKMNGDSFEATVTYGACIPSIACPVTSCSDLMTSLRGIDLPFTMNFTTCEVECCDEDLCNDDQPPPTTATPTTLPTTTALPLTTDEYGCWNQRRDVMFLLDGSGSFTALEFMEILKFVNQLVEGFDLELTRVGVMQFSHWYRHRPMTTRAQTLLKTHIYLGQYSDADQLQAAISGINHHGYTTYIAHAIEKAISIDFPRAGRFSDSCTSKIIVVVSDGKATDANYLPTTTGLGRALGFNFFAVGIGDREMRELQIIANGKVGSDERLFVVPWADQLTTVARQLSAEILM
;
A
#
# COMPACT_ATOMS: atom_id res chain seq x y z
N MET A 1 -10.98 -15.96 35.98
CA MET A 1 -10.64 -16.69 34.74
C MET A 1 -11.82 -16.52 33.81
N VAL A 2 -11.68 -15.62 32.83
CA VAL A 2 -12.60 -15.49 31.70
C VAL A 2 -11.70 -15.39 30.48
N GLU A 3 -11.72 -16.43 29.65
CA GLU A 3 -11.03 -16.50 28.36
C GLU A 3 -11.41 -15.31 27.49
N VAL A 4 -10.42 -14.56 27.03
CA VAL A 4 -10.54 -13.62 25.91
C VAL A 4 -9.56 -14.09 24.84
N GLU A 5 -9.88 -15.22 24.21
CA GLU A 5 -9.23 -15.65 22.99
C GLU A 5 -10.16 -15.42 21.80
N ARG A 6 -9.81 -14.40 21.02
CA ARG A 6 -9.63 -14.45 19.55
C ARG A 6 -9.16 -13.06 19.11
N LYS A 7 -7.84 -12.85 19.13
CA LYS A 7 -7.18 -11.56 18.85
C LYS A 7 -6.55 -11.45 17.45
N TYR A 8 -6.79 -12.42 16.58
CA TYR A 8 -6.51 -12.41 15.14
C TYR A 8 -7.68 -13.15 14.48
N SER A 9 -8.22 -12.63 13.37
CA SER A 9 -9.39 -13.30 12.76
C SER A 9 -9.00 -14.37 11.76
N ASN A 10 -7.87 -14.23 11.05
CA ASN A 10 -7.35 -15.22 10.09
C ASN A 10 -5.81 -15.15 9.98
N SER A 11 -5.15 -16.29 9.76
CA SER A 11 -3.76 -16.47 9.36
C SER A 11 -3.74 -16.95 7.92
N CYS A 12 -2.79 -16.51 7.11
CA CYS A 12 -2.66 -16.96 5.72
C CYS A 12 -1.28 -17.54 5.49
N TYR A 13 -1.17 -18.41 4.50
CA TYR A 13 0.11 -18.86 4.01
C TYR A 13 0.70 -17.80 3.07
N SER A 14 1.89 -17.30 3.42
CA SER A 14 2.82 -16.72 2.45
C SER A 14 3.51 -17.89 1.75
N ILE A 15 2.82 -18.48 0.78
CA ILE A 15 3.37 -19.58 -0.03
C ILE A 15 3.90 -19.04 -1.34
N MET A 16 5.08 -19.51 -1.73
CA MET A 16 5.59 -19.35 -3.07
C MET A 16 6.03 -20.72 -3.58
N LYS A 17 5.32 -21.23 -4.58
CA LYS A 17 5.63 -22.49 -5.24
C LYS A 17 5.91 -22.27 -6.71
N ALA A 18 6.95 -22.91 -7.23
CA ALA A 18 7.24 -22.95 -8.66
C ALA A 18 7.51 -24.39 -9.08
N PHE A 19 6.79 -24.89 -10.07
CA PHE A 19 6.90 -26.26 -10.58
C PHE A 19 7.26 -26.28 -12.05
N THR A 20 8.29 -27.03 -12.42
CA THR A 20 8.65 -27.37 -13.81
C THR A 20 8.31 -28.83 -14.04
N ASP A 21 7.49 -29.17 -15.04
CA ASP A 21 7.12 -30.58 -15.34
C ASP A 21 6.71 -31.39 -14.09
N LYS A 22 5.93 -30.77 -13.18
CA LYS A 22 5.50 -31.31 -11.88
C LYS A 22 6.60 -31.53 -10.83
N THR A 23 7.81 -31.06 -11.09
CA THR A 23 8.93 -31.07 -10.14
C THR A 23 8.99 -29.72 -9.41
N PRO A 24 8.94 -29.69 -8.06
CA PRO A 24 9.08 -28.45 -7.32
C PRO A 24 10.51 -27.91 -7.46
N VAL A 25 10.62 -26.69 -7.98
CA VAL A 25 11.88 -25.94 -8.09
C VAL A 25 12.02 -24.98 -6.91
N VAL A 26 10.90 -24.45 -6.44
CA VAL A 26 10.80 -23.61 -5.26
C VAL A 26 9.55 -24.01 -4.50
N GLU A 27 9.67 -24.25 -3.20
CA GLU A 27 8.54 -24.48 -2.31
C GLU A 27 8.83 -23.83 -0.95
N VAL A 28 8.31 -22.61 -0.78
CA VAL A 28 8.40 -21.86 0.48
C VAL A 28 6.98 -21.72 1.02
N LYS A 29 6.79 -22.04 2.30
CA LYS A 29 5.50 -21.97 2.99
C LYS A 29 5.70 -21.38 4.37
N GLU A 30 5.31 -20.12 4.54
CA GLU A 30 5.35 -19.43 5.84
C GLU A 30 3.95 -19.05 6.28
N VAL A 31 3.70 -19.04 7.59
CA VAL A 31 2.43 -18.58 8.16
C VAL A 31 2.53 -17.11 8.51
N THR A 32 1.57 -16.32 8.04
CA THR A 32 1.47 -14.88 8.30
C THR A 32 0.13 -14.58 8.96
N SER A 33 0.15 -13.96 10.14
CA SER A 33 -1.08 -13.54 10.82
C SER A 33 -1.64 -12.28 10.17
N CYS A 34 -2.91 -12.31 9.74
CA CYS A 34 -3.54 -11.17 9.08
C CYS A 34 -4.40 -10.36 10.05
N SER A 35 -4.58 -9.08 9.71
CA SER A 35 -5.48 -8.18 10.45
C SER A 35 -6.95 -8.57 10.22
N PRO A 36 -7.88 -8.31 11.16
CA PRO A 36 -9.29 -8.73 11.07
C PRO A 36 -10.11 -8.21 9.87
N LYS A 37 -9.53 -7.31 9.06
CA LYS A 37 -10.13 -6.77 7.83
C LYS A 37 -9.47 -7.32 6.56
N HIS A 38 -8.71 -8.39 6.70
CA HIS A 38 -7.98 -9.03 5.63
C HIS A 38 -8.49 -10.46 5.43
N GLN A 39 -8.35 -10.92 4.20
CA GLN A 39 -8.64 -12.28 3.75
C GLN A 39 -7.37 -12.89 3.17
N CYS A 40 -7.35 -14.21 3.11
CA CYS A 40 -6.27 -14.91 2.44
C CYS A 40 -6.49 -14.84 0.95
N LEU A 41 -5.39 -14.71 0.22
CA LEU A 41 -5.33 -14.73 -1.22
C LEU A 41 -4.42 -15.86 -1.69
N THR A 42 -4.84 -16.56 -2.74
CA THR A 42 -4.01 -17.43 -3.59
C THR A 42 -4.01 -16.87 -5.01
N VAL A 43 -2.83 -16.86 -5.64
CA VAL A 43 -2.63 -16.48 -7.04
C VAL A 43 -1.91 -17.61 -7.73
N LYS A 44 -2.48 -18.14 -8.81
CA LYS A 44 -1.92 -19.28 -9.53
C LYS A 44 -1.86 -18.99 -11.02
N THR A 45 -0.73 -19.26 -11.66
CA THR A 45 -0.60 -19.06 -13.12
C THR A 45 -1.47 -20.06 -13.88
N VAL A 46 -2.21 -19.61 -14.90
CA VAL A 46 -3.11 -20.47 -15.72
C VAL A 46 -2.33 -21.22 -16.81
N ALA A 47 -1.18 -20.67 -17.22
CA ALA A 47 -0.22 -21.28 -18.13
C ALA A 47 1.18 -21.18 -17.51
N ASP A 48 2.11 -21.99 -18.01
CA ASP A 48 3.49 -21.96 -17.51
C ASP A 48 4.11 -20.56 -17.73
N ALA A 49 4.56 -19.97 -16.62
CA ALA A 49 5.23 -18.69 -16.61
C ALA A 49 6.68 -18.86 -17.02
N GLN A 50 7.22 -17.87 -17.72
CA GLN A 50 8.66 -17.79 -17.97
C GLN A 50 9.34 -17.31 -16.70
N VAL A 51 10.05 -18.23 -16.03
CA VAL A 51 10.78 -17.98 -14.79
C VAL A 51 12.27 -17.96 -15.07
N LYS A 52 12.97 -16.95 -14.56
CA LYS A 52 14.43 -16.83 -14.66
C LYS A 52 15.05 -16.81 -13.28
N MET A 53 15.90 -17.81 -13.01
CA MET A 53 16.56 -18.04 -11.73
C MET A 53 18.03 -18.40 -11.97
N ASN A 54 18.97 -17.77 -11.27
CA ASN A 54 20.41 -18.03 -11.38
C ASN A 54 21.01 -17.97 -12.81
N GLY A 55 20.36 -17.26 -13.74
CA GLY A 55 20.79 -17.12 -15.13
C GLY A 55 20.08 -18.05 -16.12
N ASP A 56 19.45 -19.12 -15.62
CA ASP A 56 18.68 -20.07 -16.42
C ASP A 56 17.22 -19.61 -16.55
N SER A 57 16.61 -19.88 -17.71
CA SER A 57 15.20 -19.57 -17.99
C SER A 57 14.44 -20.85 -18.27
N PHE A 58 13.31 -21.03 -17.60
CA PHE A 58 12.47 -22.23 -17.71
C PHE A 58 10.99 -21.87 -17.55
N GLU A 59 10.13 -22.76 -18.04
CA GLU A 59 8.68 -22.66 -17.92
C GLU A 59 8.21 -23.32 -16.63
N ALA A 60 7.51 -22.58 -15.77
CA ALA A 60 6.99 -23.10 -14.52
C ALA A 60 5.59 -22.59 -14.18
N THR A 61 4.78 -23.46 -13.59
CA THR A 61 3.56 -23.04 -12.91
C THR A 61 3.92 -22.43 -11.55
N VAL A 62 3.46 -21.20 -11.28
CA VAL A 62 3.74 -20.47 -10.04
C VAL A 62 2.47 -20.25 -9.23
N THR A 63 2.57 -20.51 -7.92
CA THR A 63 1.53 -20.16 -6.94
C THR A 63 2.10 -19.21 -5.90
N TYR A 64 1.38 -18.12 -5.61
CA TYR A 64 1.71 -17.15 -4.57
C TYR A 64 0.54 -16.95 -3.59
N GLY A 65 0.83 -16.80 -2.29
CA GLY A 65 -0.17 -16.53 -1.26
C GLY A 65 0.16 -15.29 -0.43
N ALA A 66 -0.87 -14.54 0.00
CA ALA A 66 -0.69 -13.34 0.83
C ALA A 66 -1.94 -12.98 1.66
N CYS A 67 -1.75 -12.11 2.66
CA CYS A 67 -2.84 -11.37 3.30
C CYS A 67 -3.23 -10.15 2.44
N ILE A 68 -4.50 -10.00 2.08
CA ILE A 68 -4.99 -8.80 1.39
C ILE A 68 -6.20 -8.20 2.11
N PRO A 69 -6.45 -6.88 2.03
CA PRO A 69 -7.68 -6.31 2.54
C PRO A 69 -8.91 -6.97 1.91
N SER A 70 -9.93 -7.34 2.70
CA SER A 70 -11.13 -8.05 2.19
C SER A 70 -11.84 -7.29 1.07
N ILE A 71 -11.79 -5.95 1.12
CA ILE A 71 -12.38 -5.07 0.10
C ILE A 71 -11.62 -5.10 -1.24
N ALA A 72 -10.35 -5.50 -1.23
CA ALA A 72 -9.52 -5.62 -2.42
C ALA A 72 -9.77 -6.92 -3.17
N CYS A 73 -10.19 -7.99 -2.49
CA CYS A 73 -10.40 -9.30 -3.09
C CYS A 73 -11.23 -9.27 -4.40
N PRO A 74 -12.45 -8.69 -4.44
CA PRO A 74 -13.27 -8.74 -5.65
C PRO A 74 -12.75 -7.90 -6.81
N VAL A 75 -11.75 -7.04 -6.57
CA VAL A 75 -11.20 -6.11 -7.58
C VAL A 75 -9.73 -6.38 -7.89
N THR A 76 -9.12 -7.39 -7.29
CA THR A 76 -7.70 -7.73 -7.50
C THR A 76 -7.53 -8.50 -8.81
N SER A 77 -6.70 -8.01 -9.71
CA SER A 77 -6.37 -8.68 -10.97
C SER A 77 -4.96 -9.28 -10.98
N CYS A 78 -4.69 -10.17 -11.94
CA CYS A 78 -3.35 -10.71 -12.18
C CYS A 78 -2.29 -9.64 -12.44
N SER A 79 -2.65 -8.58 -13.17
CA SER A 79 -1.75 -7.47 -13.45
C SER A 79 -1.39 -6.66 -12.22
N ASP A 80 -2.36 -6.48 -11.32
CA ASP A 80 -2.14 -5.79 -10.04
C ASP A 80 -1.13 -6.56 -9.21
N LEU A 81 -1.35 -7.86 -9.06
CA LEU A 81 -0.46 -8.77 -8.34
C LEU A 81 0.93 -8.85 -8.97
N MET A 82 1.03 -8.92 -10.29
CA MET A 82 2.33 -8.88 -10.98
C MET A 82 3.10 -7.59 -10.71
N THR A 83 2.39 -6.46 -10.63
CA THR A 83 2.99 -5.18 -10.26
C THR A 83 3.45 -5.18 -8.81
N SER A 84 2.73 -5.84 -7.90
CA SER A 84 3.18 -6.04 -6.51
C SER A 84 4.41 -6.91 -6.39
N LEU A 85 4.42 -8.04 -7.09
CA LEU A 85 5.48 -9.06 -7.00
C LEU A 85 6.81 -8.55 -7.58
N ARG A 86 6.78 -7.61 -8.53
CA ARG A 86 7.99 -6.93 -9.05
C ARG A 86 8.76 -6.15 -7.99
N GLY A 87 8.11 -5.74 -6.91
CA GLY A 87 8.73 -5.03 -5.80
C GLY A 87 9.22 -5.93 -4.67
N ILE A 88 9.01 -7.25 -4.74
CA ILE A 88 9.48 -8.20 -3.72
C ILE A 88 10.81 -8.80 -4.22
N ASP A 89 11.80 -8.88 -3.33
CA ASP A 89 13.10 -9.52 -3.62
C ASP A 89 12.92 -11.04 -3.67
N LEU A 90 12.36 -11.51 -4.78
CA LEU A 90 12.16 -12.92 -5.05
C LEU A 90 13.47 -13.51 -5.60
N PRO A 91 13.80 -14.78 -5.28
CA PRO A 91 14.99 -15.45 -5.81
C PRO A 91 14.96 -15.66 -7.33
N PHE A 92 13.88 -15.28 -8.00
CA PHE A 92 13.70 -15.37 -9.45
C PHE A 92 12.85 -14.21 -9.99
N THR A 93 12.98 -13.96 -11.29
CA THR A 93 12.07 -13.08 -12.03
C THR A 93 11.07 -13.92 -12.80
N MET A 94 9.81 -13.51 -12.85
CA MET A 94 8.75 -14.24 -13.55
C MET A 94 7.92 -13.32 -14.43
N ASN A 95 7.38 -13.86 -15.52
CA ASN A 95 6.40 -13.17 -16.35
C ASN A 95 5.30 -14.15 -16.77
N PHE A 96 4.04 -13.81 -16.49
CA PHE A 96 2.87 -14.54 -16.95
C PHE A 96 1.78 -13.55 -17.39
N THR A 97 0.96 -13.98 -18.36
CA THR A 97 -0.12 -13.15 -18.92
C THR A 97 -1.49 -13.48 -18.35
N THR A 98 -1.66 -14.64 -17.72
CA THR A 98 -2.94 -15.10 -17.16
C THR A 98 -2.74 -15.82 -15.83
N CYS A 99 -3.64 -15.58 -14.86
CA CYS A 99 -3.63 -16.22 -13.55
C CYS A 99 -5.05 -16.37 -13.01
N GLU A 100 -5.22 -17.26 -12.05
CA GLU A 100 -6.38 -17.45 -11.21
C GLU A 100 -6.11 -16.78 -9.86
N VAL A 101 -7.07 -15.97 -9.41
CA VAL A 101 -7.02 -15.25 -8.14
C VAL A 101 -8.18 -15.76 -7.30
N GLU A 102 -7.88 -16.39 -6.18
CA GLU A 102 -8.87 -16.89 -5.23
C GLU A 102 -8.64 -16.24 -3.88
N CYS A 103 -9.70 -15.76 -3.26
CA CYS A 103 -9.64 -15.34 -1.86
C CYS A 103 -10.57 -16.17 -1.01
N CYS A 104 -10.22 -16.25 0.26
CA CYS A 104 -10.96 -17.03 1.22
C CYS A 104 -10.85 -16.43 2.62
N ASP A 105 -11.85 -16.78 3.43
CA ASP A 105 -12.15 -16.10 4.70
C ASP A 105 -11.75 -16.92 5.92
N GLU A 106 -11.21 -18.13 5.73
CA GLU A 106 -10.84 -19.04 6.81
C GLU A 106 -9.33 -19.00 7.10
N ASP A 107 -8.94 -19.47 8.29
CA ASP A 107 -7.54 -19.64 8.65
C ASP A 107 -6.84 -20.59 7.67
N LEU A 108 -5.75 -20.11 7.07
CA LEU A 108 -4.82 -20.86 6.23
C LEU A 108 -5.50 -21.46 4.99
N CYS A 109 -6.61 -20.88 4.57
CA CYS A 109 -7.45 -21.38 3.49
C CYS A 109 -6.81 -21.19 2.11
N ASN A 110 -5.80 -20.34 1.99
CA ASN A 110 -5.01 -20.16 0.78
C ASN A 110 -3.93 -21.23 0.62
N ASP A 111 -4.24 -22.47 0.99
CA ASP A 111 -3.38 -23.61 0.75
C ASP A 111 -3.74 -24.25 -0.58
N ASP A 112 -2.74 -24.41 -1.43
CA ASP A 112 -2.87 -24.96 -2.78
C ASP A 112 -3.00 -26.51 -2.77
N GLN A 113 -3.19 -27.11 -1.59
CA GLN A 113 -3.55 -28.52 -1.43
C GLN A 113 -5.07 -28.65 -1.44
N PRO A 114 -5.65 -29.51 -2.29
CA PRO A 114 -7.10 -29.62 -2.38
C PRO A 114 -7.68 -30.02 -1.00
N PRO A 115 -8.72 -29.34 -0.51
CA PRO A 115 -9.40 -29.76 0.70
C PRO A 115 -9.99 -31.16 0.51
N PRO A 116 -10.08 -31.98 1.57
CA PRO A 116 -10.77 -33.27 1.49
C PRO A 116 -12.21 -33.02 1.05
N THR A 117 -12.53 -33.51 -0.15
CA THR A 117 -13.84 -33.46 -0.80
C THR A 117 -14.97 -33.75 0.17
N THR A 118 -15.90 -32.80 0.36
CA THR A 118 -17.36 -33.02 0.34
C THR A 118 -18.09 -31.67 0.30
N ALA A 119 -18.43 -31.18 -0.90
CA ALA A 119 -19.70 -30.51 -1.20
C ALA A 119 -19.71 -30.11 -2.69
N THR A 120 -20.80 -30.46 -3.35
CA THR A 120 -21.10 -30.24 -4.77
C THR A 120 -21.01 -28.76 -5.17
N PRO A 121 -20.40 -28.40 -6.31
CA PRO A 121 -20.38 -27.02 -6.78
C PRO A 121 -21.77 -26.59 -7.26
N THR A 122 -22.33 -25.55 -6.65
CA THR A 122 -23.43 -24.79 -7.26
C THR A 122 -22.79 -23.80 -8.23
N THR A 123 -23.00 -24.04 -9.52
CA THR A 123 -22.53 -23.16 -10.60
C THR A 123 -23.25 -21.80 -10.52
N LEU A 124 -22.52 -20.75 -10.15
CA LEU A 124 -22.88 -19.37 -10.53
C LEU A 124 -22.32 -19.09 -11.93
N PRO A 125 -23.00 -18.28 -12.76
CA PRO A 125 -22.62 -18.10 -14.15
C PRO A 125 -21.32 -17.31 -14.27
N THR A 126 -20.41 -17.85 -15.07
CA THR A 126 -19.20 -17.19 -15.56
C THR A 126 -19.60 -15.99 -16.40
N THR A 127 -19.51 -14.78 -15.84
CA THR A 127 -19.51 -13.56 -16.64
C THR A 127 -18.13 -13.44 -17.28
N THR A 128 -18.08 -13.64 -18.59
CA THR A 128 -16.91 -13.39 -19.42
C THR A 128 -16.45 -11.95 -19.24
N ALA A 129 -15.34 -11.73 -18.54
CA ALA A 129 -14.68 -10.43 -18.49
C ALA A 129 -14.03 -10.16 -19.85
N LEU A 130 -14.52 -9.13 -20.54
CA LEU A 130 -13.90 -8.56 -21.73
C LEU A 130 -12.58 -7.84 -21.35
N PRO A 131 -11.61 -7.76 -22.27
CA PRO A 131 -10.36 -7.06 -22.02
C PRO A 131 -10.64 -5.54 -21.99
N LEU A 132 -10.41 -4.91 -20.85
CA LEU A 132 -10.48 -3.45 -20.72
C LEU A 132 -9.08 -2.87 -20.97
N THR A 133 -8.88 -2.36 -22.18
CA THR A 133 -7.82 -1.41 -22.48
C THR A 133 -8.17 -0.07 -21.87
N THR A 134 -7.25 0.52 -21.12
CA THR A 134 -7.42 1.83 -20.47
C THR A 134 -7.40 2.96 -21.50
N ASP A 135 -8.61 3.37 -21.92
CA ASP A 135 -8.98 4.77 -22.19
C ASP A 135 -10.51 5.01 -22.08
N GLU A 136 -11.29 4.03 -21.60
CA GLU A 136 -12.76 4.02 -21.71
C GLU A 136 -13.48 3.86 -20.35
N TYR A 137 -13.15 4.69 -19.35
CA TYR A 137 -14.08 4.89 -18.22
C TYR A 137 -14.85 6.21 -18.31
N GLY A 138 -14.55 7.07 -19.30
CA GLY A 138 -15.29 8.32 -19.49
C GLY A 138 -15.47 9.12 -18.20
N CYS A 139 -14.45 9.13 -17.33
CA CYS A 139 -14.52 9.80 -16.04
C CYS A 139 -14.51 11.32 -16.27
N TRP A 140 -15.69 11.91 -16.30
CA TRP A 140 -15.85 13.37 -16.29
C TRP A 140 -15.46 13.87 -14.89
N ASN A 141 -14.29 14.52 -14.80
CA ASN A 141 -13.63 14.98 -13.58
C ASN A 141 -13.03 13.85 -12.71
N GLN A 142 -11.74 13.58 -12.92
CA GLN A 142 -11.00 12.59 -12.14
C GLN A 142 -10.92 13.02 -10.67
N ARG A 143 -11.59 12.27 -9.80
CA ARG A 143 -11.55 12.48 -8.36
C ARG A 143 -10.21 12.01 -7.81
N ARG A 144 -9.81 12.57 -6.67
CA ARG A 144 -8.56 12.23 -6.01
C ARG A 144 -8.78 12.05 -4.52
N ASP A 145 -8.22 10.99 -3.97
CA ASP A 145 -8.04 10.81 -2.53
C ASP A 145 -6.53 10.90 -2.25
N VAL A 146 -6.10 11.98 -1.59
CA VAL A 146 -4.70 12.29 -1.31
C VAL A 146 -4.45 12.16 0.20
N MET A 147 -3.60 11.23 0.58
CA MET A 147 -3.17 11.04 1.97
C MET A 147 -1.72 11.45 2.14
N PHE A 148 -1.48 12.43 3.01
CA PHE A 148 -0.14 12.81 3.46
C PHE A 148 0.26 11.98 4.66
N LEU A 149 1.36 11.23 4.53
CA LEU A 149 2.01 10.50 5.61
C LEU A 149 3.24 11.30 6.03
N LEU A 150 3.16 11.95 7.19
CA LEU A 150 4.17 12.86 7.70
C LEU A 150 5.00 12.17 8.77
N ASP A 151 6.31 12.10 8.55
CA ASP A 151 7.24 11.64 9.56
C ASP A 151 7.26 12.62 10.74
N GLY A 152 6.75 12.15 11.87
CA GLY A 152 6.75 12.83 13.15
C GLY A 152 7.78 12.25 14.11
N SER A 153 8.80 11.54 13.63
CA SER A 153 9.88 10.97 14.42
C SER A 153 10.79 12.06 15.04
N GLY A 154 11.71 11.63 15.90
CA GLY A 154 12.59 12.53 16.65
C GLY A 154 13.78 13.10 15.86
N SER A 155 13.93 12.77 14.57
CA SER A 155 14.92 13.40 13.69
C SER A 155 14.57 14.84 13.37
N PHE A 156 13.28 15.16 13.28
CA PHE A 156 12.79 16.54 13.21
C PHE A 156 12.64 17.18 14.59
N THR A 157 13.02 18.45 14.68
CA THR A 157 12.54 19.34 15.74
C THR A 157 11.08 19.71 15.51
N ALA A 158 10.39 20.19 16.57
CA ALA A 158 9.04 20.69 16.44
C ALA A 158 8.92 21.86 15.43
N LEU A 159 9.97 22.69 15.29
CA LEU A 159 10.01 23.78 14.32
C LEU A 159 10.14 23.26 12.88
N GLU A 160 10.99 22.26 12.64
CA GLU A 160 11.08 21.63 11.31
C GLU A 160 9.79 20.91 10.94
N PHE A 161 9.13 20.26 11.91
CA PHE A 161 7.81 19.66 11.69
C PHE A 161 6.75 20.72 11.33
N MET A 162 6.82 21.93 11.88
CA MET A 162 5.96 23.03 11.45
C MET A 162 6.19 23.43 9.99
N GLU A 163 7.42 23.34 9.47
CA GLU A 163 7.68 23.56 8.05
C GLU A 163 7.05 22.48 7.16
N ILE A 164 7.00 21.23 7.64
CA ILE A 164 6.26 20.16 6.96
C ILE A 164 4.75 20.47 6.91
N LEU A 165 4.17 20.97 8.00
CA LEU A 165 2.75 21.35 8.02
C LEU A 165 2.45 22.55 7.08
N LYS A 166 3.35 23.55 7.04
CA LYS A 166 3.25 24.66 6.08
C LYS A 166 3.32 24.18 4.64
N PHE A 167 4.23 23.25 4.35
CA PHE A 167 4.34 22.63 3.04
C PHE A 167 3.03 21.92 2.62
N VAL A 168 2.43 21.13 3.51
CA VAL A 168 1.14 20.49 3.22
C VAL A 168 0.03 21.54 3.01
N ASN A 169 -0.02 22.61 3.82
CA ASN A 169 -0.96 23.71 3.62
C ASN A 169 -0.83 24.37 2.24
N GLN A 170 0.40 24.58 1.77
CA GLN A 170 0.68 25.15 0.45
C GLN A 170 0.25 24.20 -0.69
N LEU A 171 0.35 22.89 -0.51
CA LEU A 171 -0.15 21.93 -1.49
C LEU A 171 -1.67 21.96 -1.60
N VAL A 172 -2.36 21.94 -0.46
CA VAL A 172 -3.83 21.85 -0.44
C VAL A 172 -4.53 23.16 -0.82
N GLU A 173 -3.82 24.31 -0.78
CA GLU A 173 -4.32 25.59 -1.27
C GLU A 173 -4.74 25.52 -2.76
N GLY A 174 -4.02 24.71 -3.55
CA GLY A 174 -4.33 24.51 -4.97
C GLY A 174 -5.39 23.44 -5.26
N PHE A 175 -5.95 22.78 -4.23
CA PHE A 175 -6.87 21.66 -4.42
C PHE A 175 -8.32 22.11 -4.45
N ASP A 176 -9.06 21.65 -5.46
CA ASP A 176 -10.52 21.66 -5.43
C ASP A 176 -11.00 20.53 -4.51
N LEU A 177 -11.55 20.89 -3.34
CA LEU A 177 -11.99 19.95 -2.31
C LEU A 177 -13.28 19.18 -2.65
N GLU A 178 -14.01 19.58 -3.71
CA GLU A 178 -15.13 18.77 -4.22
C GLU A 178 -14.62 17.52 -4.95
N LEU A 179 -13.52 17.68 -5.68
CA LEU A 179 -12.87 16.61 -6.44
C LEU A 179 -11.78 15.89 -5.64
N THR A 180 -11.10 16.61 -4.75
CA THR A 180 -9.89 16.15 -4.05
C THR A 180 -10.14 16.04 -2.55
N ARG A 181 -10.18 14.82 -2.02
CA ARG A 181 -10.25 14.58 -0.58
C ARG A 181 -8.85 14.51 0.00
N VAL A 182 -8.63 15.25 1.09
CA VAL A 182 -7.34 15.29 1.79
C VAL A 182 -7.42 14.53 3.11
N GLY A 183 -6.41 13.71 3.36
CA GLY A 183 -6.15 13.09 4.65
C GLY A 183 -4.72 13.38 5.11
N VAL A 184 -4.52 13.41 6.43
CA VAL A 184 -3.21 13.62 7.05
C VAL A 184 -3.01 12.62 8.18
N MET A 185 -1.98 11.80 8.05
CA MET A 185 -1.47 10.93 9.10
C MET A 185 -0.09 11.42 9.53
N GLN A 186 0.12 11.49 10.84
CA GLN A 186 1.45 11.59 11.41
C GLN A 186 1.88 10.21 11.88
N PHE A 187 3.06 9.77 11.45
CA PHE A 187 3.64 8.50 11.87
C PHE A 187 4.96 8.72 12.60
N SER A 188 5.24 7.87 13.58
CA SER A 188 6.57 7.75 14.16
C SER A 188 6.82 6.32 14.62
N HIS A 189 6.31 5.93 15.79
CA HIS A 189 6.52 4.59 16.34
C HIS A 189 5.32 3.66 16.16
N TRP A 190 5.63 2.37 15.99
CA TRP A 190 4.63 1.32 16.01
C TRP A 190 4.69 0.45 17.27
N TYR A 191 3.68 0.58 18.13
CA TYR A 191 3.45 -0.36 19.24
C TYR A 191 2.80 -1.66 18.78
N ARG A 192 3.62 -2.70 18.54
CA ARG A 192 3.17 -4.04 18.10
C ARG A 192 1.96 -4.63 18.84
N HIS A 193 1.85 -4.36 20.13
CA HIS A 193 0.78 -4.92 20.98
C HIS A 193 -0.52 -4.12 20.95
N ARG A 194 -0.57 -3.01 20.22
CA ARG A 194 -1.74 -2.14 20.08
C ARG A 194 -2.32 -2.32 18.68
N PRO A 195 -3.66 -2.49 18.54
CA PRO A 195 -4.25 -2.62 17.22
C PRO A 195 -4.08 -1.33 16.41
N MET A 196 -3.65 -1.47 15.16
CA MET A 196 -3.40 -0.37 14.23
C MET A 196 -4.63 0.53 13.99
N THR A 197 -5.84 -0.03 14.17
CA THR A 197 -7.13 0.66 14.02
C THR A 197 -7.55 1.49 15.23
N THR A 198 -6.90 1.31 16.38
CA THR A 198 -7.38 1.90 17.64
C THR A 198 -6.71 3.23 17.94
N ARG A 199 -7.40 4.10 18.68
CA ARG A 199 -6.82 5.32 19.28
C ARG A 199 -5.62 5.04 20.20
N ALA A 200 -5.38 3.77 20.56
CA ALA A 200 -4.22 3.36 21.34
C ALA A 200 -2.91 3.44 20.53
N GLN A 201 -2.97 3.40 19.20
CA GLN A 201 -1.81 3.61 18.33
C GLN A 201 -1.48 5.11 18.19
N THR A 202 -1.14 5.74 19.31
CA THR A 202 -1.03 7.20 19.43
C THR A 202 0.04 7.83 18.53
N LEU A 203 1.03 7.04 18.11
CA LEU A 203 2.16 7.45 17.27
C LEU A 203 2.01 7.04 15.80
N LEU A 204 0.88 6.44 15.42
CA LEU A 204 0.49 6.17 14.03
C LEU A 204 -0.92 6.72 13.79
N LYS A 205 -1.04 8.05 13.85
CA LYS A 205 -2.31 8.75 14.07
C LYS A 205 -2.77 9.46 12.81
N THR A 206 -3.96 9.10 12.34
CA THR A 206 -4.69 9.93 11.36
C THR A 206 -5.28 11.12 12.10
N HIS A 207 -4.74 12.31 11.84
CA HIS A 207 -5.25 13.56 12.39
C HIS A 207 -6.45 14.06 11.58
N ILE A 208 -6.40 13.86 10.26
CA ILE A 208 -7.43 14.28 9.32
C ILE A 208 -7.78 13.08 8.45
N TYR A 209 -9.02 12.61 8.51
CA TYR A 209 -9.49 11.54 7.64
C TYR A 209 -9.83 12.09 6.26
N LEU A 210 -9.66 11.26 5.22
CA LEU A 210 -10.06 11.60 3.85
C LEU A 210 -11.54 12.04 3.80
N GLY A 211 -11.79 13.24 3.27
CA GLY A 211 -13.13 13.82 3.14
C GLY A 211 -13.72 14.34 4.45
N GLN A 212 -12.91 14.49 5.51
CA GLN A 212 -13.36 15.08 6.77
C GLN A 212 -13.68 16.57 6.66
N TYR A 213 -12.94 17.30 5.81
CA TYR A 213 -13.13 18.73 5.58
C TYR A 213 -13.46 18.97 4.10
N SER A 214 -14.46 19.82 3.86
CA SER A 214 -14.84 20.34 2.54
C SER A 214 -14.57 21.85 2.42
N ASP A 215 -14.13 22.48 3.51
CA ASP A 215 -13.80 23.90 3.59
C ASP A 215 -12.28 24.05 3.73
N ALA A 216 -11.69 24.90 2.88
CA ALA A 216 -10.25 25.05 2.78
C ALA A 216 -9.65 25.66 4.06
N ASP A 217 -10.30 26.69 4.62
CA ASP A 217 -9.82 27.37 5.82
C ASP A 217 -9.83 26.43 7.03
N GLN A 218 -10.89 25.64 7.20
CA GLN A 218 -10.98 24.63 8.26
C GLN A 218 -9.94 23.52 8.09
N LEU A 219 -9.72 23.06 6.85
CA LEU A 219 -8.69 22.07 6.56
C LEU A 219 -7.30 22.61 6.93
N GLN A 220 -6.97 23.81 6.49
CA GLN A 220 -5.67 24.44 6.76
C GLN A 220 -5.45 24.71 8.26
N ALA A 221 -6.49 25.16 8.97
CA ALA A 221 -6.43 25.31 10.42
C ALA A 221 -6.21 23.97 11.13
N ALA A 222 -6.87 22.90 10.68
CA ALA A 222 -6.71 21.56 11.23
C ALA A 222 -5.31 20.98 10.99
N ILE A 223 -4.74 21.19 9.79
CA ILE A 223 -3.36 20.80 9.46
C ILE A 223 -2.38 21.54 10.38
N SER A 224 -2.54 22.86 10.51
CA SER A 224 -1.66 23.71 11.33
C SER A 224 -1.71 23.37 12.83
N GLY A 225 -2.81 22.75 13.30
CA GLY A 225 -2.99 22.35 14.69
C GLY A 225 -2.39 20.98 15.05
N ILE A 226 -1.70 20.30 14.14
CA ILE A 226 -1.08 18.99 14.39
C ILE A 226 0.20 19.18 15.23
N ASN A 227 0.24 18.52 16.39
CA ASN A 227 1.43 18.54 17.25
C ASN A 227 2.40 17.40 16.90
N HIS A 228 3.70 17.70 16.90
CA HIS A 228 4.79 16.75 16.68
C HIS A 228 4.86 15.66 17.77
N HIS A 229 5.15 14.42 17.36
CA HIS A 229 5.16 13.25 18.24
C HIS A 229 6.56 12.88 18.80
N GLY A 230 7.61 12.95 17.99
CA GLY A 230 8.92 12.35 18.26
C GLY A 230 8.94 10.82 18.10
N TYR A 231 9.96 10.16 18.69
CA TYR A 231 10.25 8.71 18.64
C TYR A 231 10.95 8.21 17.36
N THR A 232 10.63 7.00 16.91
CA THR A 232 11.27 6.28 15.79
C THR A 232 10.53 6.53 14.48
N THR A 233 10.91 5.83 13.41
CA THR A 233 10.39 6.06 12.06
C THR A 233 9.82 4.76 11.46
N TYR A 234 8.50 4.53 11.51
CA TYR A 234 7.84 3.33 10.98
C TYR A 234 7.00 3.67 9.73
N ILE A 235 7.65 3.69 8.58
CA ILE A 235 7.05 4.11 7.31
C ILE A 235 6.20 2.99 6.72
N ALA A 236 6.69 1.75 6.71
CA ALA A 236 5.96 0.64 6.10
C ALA A 236 4.62 0.41 6.81
N HIS A 237 4.58 0.49 8.14
CA HIS A 237 3.32 0.41 8.89
C HIS A 237 2.43 1.63 8.64
N ALA A 238 2.97 2.84 8.47
CA ALA A 238 2.15 4.01 8.10
C ALA A 238 1.44 3.80 6.76
N ILE A 239 2.16 3.28 5.76
CA ILE A 239 1.61 2.96 4.44
C ILE A 239 0.56 1.85 4.54
N GLU A 240 0.85 0.77 5.27
CA GLU A 240 -0.12 -0.33 5.49
C GLU A 240 -1.40 0.19 6.15
N LYS A 241 -1.29 1.06 7.15
CA LYS A 241 -2.45 1.67 7.81
C LYS A 241 -3.27 2.51 6.82
N ALA A 242 -2.61 3.33 6.01
CA ALA A 242 -3.30 4.13 5.00
C ALA A 242 -4.08 3.24 4.02
N ILE A 243 -3.41 2.25 3.43
CA ILE A 243 -3.98 1.35 2.42
C ILE A 243 -5.13 0.51 2.99
N SER A 244 -4.94 -0.08 4.17
CA SER A 244 -5.87 -1.08 4.71
C SER A 244 -7.00 -0.48 5.56
N ILE A 245 -6.86 0.75 6.05
CA ILE A 245 -7.81 1.36 6.99
C ILE A 245 -8.31 2.71 6.49
N ASP A 246 -7.42 3.67 6.23
CA ASP A 246 -7.86 5.06 6.03
C ASP A 246 -8.51 5.29 4.66
N PHE A 247 -7.97 4.71 3.58
CA PHE A 247 -8.58 4.81 2.25
C PHE A 247 -9.90 4.04 2.12
N PRO A 248 -10.00 2.75 2.54
CA PRO A 248 -11.27 2.03 2.55
C PRO A 248 -12.38 2.75 3.33
N ARG A 249 -12.03 3.44 4.42
CA ARG A 249 -12.98 4.22 5.22
C ARG A 249 -13.61 5.39 4.46
N ALA A 250 -12.94 5.95 3.46
CA ALA A 250 -13.42 7.10 2.69
C ALA A 250 -14.57 6.76 1.74
N GLY A 251 -14.79 5.47 1.44
CA GLY A 251 -15.89 5.00 0.58
C GLY A 251 -15.69 5.22 -0.92
N ARG A 252 -14.52 5.69 -1.37
CA ARG A 252 -14.12 5.79 -2.79
C ARG A 252 -13.04 4.78 -3.20
N PHE A 253 -12.67 3.85 -2.32
CA PHE A 253 -11.53 2.97 -2.54
C PHE A 253 -11.61 2.12 -3.83
N SER A 254 -12.80 1.61 -4.13
CA SER A 254 -13.14 0.80 -5.30
C SER A 254 -13.71 1.60 -6.47
N ASP A 255 -13.76 2.93 -6.38
CA ASP A 255 -14.20 3.81 -7.48
C ASP A 255 -13.08 3.96 -8.51
N SER A 256 -13.28 3.41 -9.71
CA SER A 256 -12.29 3.47 -10.80
C SER A 256 -12.05 4.89 -11.34
N CYS A 257 -12.95 5.83 -11.07
CA CYS A 257 -12.78 7.25 -11.38
C CYS A 257 -12.08 8.05 -10.27
N THR A 258 -11.62 7.40 -9.19
CA THR A 258 -10.88 8.03 -8.11
C THR A 258 -9.42 7.58 -8.08
N SER A 259 -8.50 8.51 -8.31
CA SER A 259 -7.07 8.30 -8.11
C SER A 259 -6.74 8.23 -6.62
N LYS A 260 -5.99 7.19 -6.22
CA LYS A 260 -5.53 7.00 -4.83
C LYS A 260 -4.07 7.40 -4.72
N ILE A 261 -3.76 8.44 -3.93
CA ILE A 261 -2.43 9.06 -3.89
C ILE A 261 -1.91 9.08 -2.45
N ILE A 262 -0.71 8.53 -2.23
CA ILE A 262 0.00 8.60 -0.95
C ILE A 262 1.26 9.44 -1.15
N VAL A 263 1.40 10.48 -0.34
CA VAL A 263 2.60 11.33 -0.29
C VAL A 263 3.30 11.06 1.04
N VAL A 264 4.51 10.49 0.99
CA VAL A 264 5.33 10.23 2.18
C VAL A 264 6.36 11.33 2.33
N VAL A 265 6.42 11.97 3.49
CA VAL A 265 7.42 13.00 3.84
C VAL A 265 8.31 12.46 4.96
N SER A 266 9.61 12.37 4.74
CA SER A 266 10.58 11.81 5.70
C SER A 266 11.98 12.41 5.51
N ASP A 267 12.76 12.53 6.58
CA ASP A 267 14.20 12.86 6.56
C ASP A 267 15.10 11.68 6.94
N GLY A 268 14.53 10.55 7.34
CA GLY A 268 15.26 9.52 8.07
C GLY A 268 15.10 8.11 7.52
N LYS A 269 15.93 7.23 8.07
CA LYS A 269 15.92 5.79 7.80
C LYS A 269 14.78 5.11 8.57
N ALA A 270 13.94 4.36 7.86
CA ALA A 270 12.86 3.59 8.44
C ALA A 270 13.40 2.47 9.35
N THR A 271 12.79 2.34 10.52
CA THR A 271 13.00 1.20 11.44
C THR A 271 12.44 -0.10 10.86
N ASP A 272 11.46 0.01 9.97
CA ASP A 272 10.74 -1.08 9.33
C ASP A 272 11.03 -1.16 7.82
N ALA A 273 12.21 -0.69 7.40
CA ALA A 273 12.63 -0.60 5.99
C ALA A 273 12.49 -1.91 5.20
N ASN A 274 12.72 -3.05 5.84
CA ASN A 274 12.61 -4.38 5.21
C ASN A 274 11.21 -4.68 4.66
N TYR A 275 10.17 -4.00 5.16
CA TYR A 275 8.80 -4.19 4.72
C TYR A 275 8.37 -3.20 3.62
N LEU A 276 9.16 -2.16 3.35
CA LEU A 276 8.82 -1.14 2.33
C LEU A 276 8.60 -1.73 0.93
N PRO A 277 9.42 -2.67 0.42
CA PRO A 277 9.22 -3.20 -0.92
C PRO A 277 7.87 -3.95 -1.03
N THR A 278 7.56 -4.80 -0.05
CA THR A 278 6.31 -5.56 0.01
C THR A 278 5.09 -4.64 0.16
N THR A 279 5.11 -3.71 1.13
CA THR A 279 3.95 -2.85 1.41
C THR A 279 3.65 -1.89 0.27
N THR A 280 4.67 -1.29 -0.35
CA THR A 280 4.46 -0.39 -1.49
C THR A 280 4.15 -1.14 -2.77
N GLY A 281 4.67 -2.36 -2.94
CA GLY A 281 4.24 -3.29 -3.97
C GLY A 281 2.72 -3.51 -3.91
N LEU A 282 2.22 -3.94 -2.74
CA LEU A 282 0.79 -4.12 -2.50
C LEU A 282 -0.02 -2.84 -2.78
N GLY A 283 0.46 -1.68 -2.35
CA GLY A 283 -0.19 -0.40 -2.69
C GLY A 283 -0.30 -0.19 -4.20
N ARG A 284 0.77 -0.45 -4.96
CA ARG A 284 0.74 -0.30 -6.42
C ARG A 284 -0.21 -1.29 -7.10
N ALA A 285 -0.30 -2.54 -6.63
CA ALA A 285 -1.38 -3.46 -7.07
C ALA A 285 -2.75 -2.82 -6.91
N LEU A 286 -2.99 -2.21 -5.75
CA LEU A 286 -4.29 -1.65 -5.44
C LEU A 286 -4.55 -0.32 -6.16
N GLY A 287 -3.68 0.09 -7.09
CA GLY A 287 -3.80 1.30 -7.89
C GLY A 287 -3.41 2.57 -7.14
N PHE A 288 -2.55 2.48 -6.12
CA PHE A 288 -2.00 3.66 -5.44
C PHE A 288 -0.83 4.25 -6.22
N ASN A 289 -0.86 5.57 -6.36
CA ASN A 289 0.28 6.37 -6.78
C ASN A 289 1.04 6.87 -5.55
N PHE A 290 2.35 6.66 -5.54
CA PHE A 290 3.22 7.11 -4.46
C PHE A 290 4.08 8.29 -4.89
N PHE A 291 4.20 9.25 -3.98
CA PHE A 291 5.18 10.32 -4.02
C PHE A 291 6.02 10.26 -2.75
N ALA A 292 7.31 10.54 -2.88
CA ALA A 292 8.22 10.62 -1.76
C ALA A 292 8.84 12.01 -1.68
N VAL A 293 8.87 12.59 -0.49
CA VAL A 293 9.49 13.88 -0.19
C VAL A 293 10.59 13.65 0.84
N GLY A 294 11.84 13.84 0.43
CA GLY A 294 13.02 13.69 1.26
C GLY A 294 13.55 15.02 1.76
N ILE A 295 13.86 15.11 3.05
CA ILE A 295 14.42 16.32 3.67
C ILE A 295 15.80 15.97 4.26
N GLY A 296 16.77 16.88 4.19
CA GLY A 296 18.04 16.72 4.91
C GLY A 296 18.84 15.50 4.51
N ASP A 297 19.33 14.75 5.49
CA ASP A 297 20.10 13.50 5.33
C ASP A 297 19.19 12.26 5.19
N ARG A 298 18.26 12.34 4.24
CA ARG A 298 17.34 11.29 3.84
C ARG A 298 18.00 10.02 3.30
N GLU A 299 17.40 8.87 3.63
CA GLU A 299 17.75 7.57 3.05
C GLU A 299 17.15 7.43 1.64
N MET A 300 17.94 7.78 0.62
CA MET A 300 17.50 7.81 -0.78
C MET A 300 16.96 6.47 -1.27
N ARG A 301 17.56 5.34 -0.86
CA ARG A 301 17.10 4.03 -1.33
C ARG A 301 15.67 3.74 -0.90
N GLU A 302 15.33 4.10 0.34
CA GLU A 302 13.97 3.92 0.86
C GLU A 302 12.97 4.82 0.15
N LEU A 303 13.31 6.09 -0.08
CA LEU A 303 12.44 7.00 -0.81
C LEU A 303 12.20 6.56 -2.27
N GLN A 304 13.22 6.02 -2.93
CA GLN A 304 13.09 5.45 -4.28
C GLN A 304 12.20 4.19 -4.27
N ILE A 305 12.33 3.31 -3.28
CA ILE A 305 11.41 2.17 -3.11
C ILE A 305 9.98 2.67 -2.85
N ILE A 306 9.81 3.72 -2.05
CA ILE A 306 8.50 4.28 -1.73
C ILE A 306 7.83 4.88 -2.96
N ALA A 307 8.51 5.72 -3.73
CA ALA A 307 7.95 6.32 -4.94
C ALA A 307 7.80 5.28 -6.06
N ASN A 308 8.87 4.53 -6.36
CA ASN A 308 9.04 3.82 -7.62
C ASN A 308 9.09 2.28 -7.51
N GLY A 309 9.14 1.75 -6.29
CA GLY A 309 9.13 0.30 -6.03
C GLY A 309 10.47 -0.38 -6.28
N LYS A 310 11.49 0.40 -6.63
CA LYS A 310 12.85 -0.06 -6.91
C LYS A 310 13.85 1.06 -6.62
N VAL A 311 15.08 0.66 -6.35
CA VAL A 311 16.22 1.58 -6.25
C VAL A 311 16.64 2.06 -7.64
N GLY A 312 17.13 3.29 -7.74
CA GLY A 312 17.76 3.83 -8.95
C GLY A 312 16.82 4.61 -9.89
N SER A 313 15.60 4.92 -9.46
CA SER A 313 14.73 5.90 -10.14
C SER A 313 14.33 7.00 -9.17
N ASP A 314 14.45 8.25 -9.61
CA ASP A 314 14.06 9.46 -8.86
C ASP A 314 12.74 10.06 -9.39
N GLU A 315 11.99 9.31 -10.20
CA GLU A 315 10.63 9.72 -10.60
C GLU A 315 9.75 9.91 -9.34
N ARG A 316 8.90 10.95 -9.33
CA ARG A 316 7.99 11.25 -8.20
C ARG A 316 8.68 11.41 -6.84
N LEU A 317 9.99 11.70 -6.87
CA LEU A 317 10.82 11.97 -5.71
C LEU A 317 11.17 13.45 -5.67
N PHE A 318 10.89 14.09 -4.54
CA PHE A 318 11.15 15.51 -4.30
C PHE A 318 12.09 15.63 -3.13
N VAL A 319 13.27 16.21 -3.32
CA VAL A 319 14.27 16.30 -2.25
C VAL A 319 14.65 17.75 -1.99
N VAL A 320 14.74 18.11 -0.72
CA VAL A 320 15.20 19.42 -0.27
C VAL A 320 16.30 19.26 0.79
N PRO A 321 17.34 20.11 0.79
CA PRO A 321 18.39 20.07 1.82
C PRO A 321 17.88 20.36 3.23
N TRP A 322 16.85 21.19 3.38
CA TRP A 322 16.34 21.63 4.69
C TRP A 322 14.80 21.77 4.67
N ALA A 323 14.16 21.62 5.83
CA ALA A 323 12.70 21.63 5.93
C ALA A 323 12.06 22.95 5.50
N ASP A 324 12.69 24.09 5.77
CA ASP A 324 12.25 25.43 5.35
C ASP A 324 12.26 25.62 3.81
N GLN A 325 12.94 24.75 3.07
CA GLN A 325 12.99 24.75 1.61
C GLN A 325 11.91 23.87 0.97
N LEU A 326 11.08 23.16 1.73
CA LEU A 326 9.98 22.33 1.20
C LEU A 326 9.04 23.10 0.26
N THR A 327 8.82 24.38 0.54
CA THR A 327 7.97 25.26 -0.28
C THR A 327 8.47 25.41 -1.73
N THR A 328 9.75 25.16 -1.99
CA THR A 328 10.36 25.24 -3.33
C THR A 328 9.89 24.13 -4.26
N VAL A 329 9.52 22.96 -3.72
CA VAL A 329 9.05 21.79 -4.49
C VAL A 329 7.52 21.67 -4.49
N ALA A 330 6.82 22.42 -3.63
CA ALA A 330 5.37 22.34 -3.46
C ALA A 330 4.59 22.52 -4.77
N ARG A 331 4.94 23.53 -5.57
CA ARG A 331 4.25 23.81 -6.83
C ARG A 331 4.38 22.67 -7.84
N GLN A 332 5.58 22.08 -7.94
CA GLN A 332 5.80 20.97 -8.86
C GLN A 332 5.07 19.71 -8.39
N LEU A 333 5.17 19.37 -7.11
CA LEU A 333 4.45 18.23 -6.54
C LEU A 333 2.92 18.39 -6.67
N SER A 334 2.39 19.58 -6.38
CA SER A 334 0.95 19.86 -6.54
C SER A 334 0.49 19.64 -7.99
N ALA A 335 1.26 20.11 -8.98
CA ALA A 335 0.97 19.86 -10.37
C ALA A 335 0.98 18.36 -10.72
N GLU A 336 1.97 17.60 -10.22
CA GLU A 336 2.03 16.14 -10.44
C GLU A 336 0.92 15.35 -9.75
N ILE A 337 0.40 15.83 -8.61
CA ILE A 337 -0.75 15.23 -7.93
C ILE A 337 -2.06 15.50 -8.69
N LEU A 338 -2.17 16.64 -9.37
CA LEU A 338 -3.40 17.08 -10.04
C LEU A 338 -3.50 16.64 -11.51
N MET A 339 -2.38 16.19 -12.11
CA MET A 339 -2.35 15.53 -13.42
C MET A 339 -3.02 14.14 -13.38
#